data_AF-A0A2E0PXX7-F1
#
_entry.id   AF-A0A2E0PXX7-F1
#
_cell.length_a   1.000
_cell.length_b   1.000
_cell.length_c   1.000
_cell.angle_alpha   90.00
_cell.angle_beta   90.00
_cell.angle_gamma   90.00
#
_symmetry.space_group_name_H-M   'P 1'
#
loop_
_entity.id
_entity.type
_entity.pdbx_description
1 polymer ?
#
loop_
_entity_poly.entity_id
_entity_poly.type
_entity_poly.pdbx_seq_one_letter_code
_entity_poly.pdbx_strand_id
1 'polypeptide(L)'
;MGKTEYEADLEWQRRYAEFERDHLAILLGCSRKRWMWTTWNRLVKTTGLTEENLLQRAKELGECGAVVIRKDNEGRVLIALRERLVAWAKSEGIEFKE
;
A
#
# COMPACT_ATOMS: atom_id res chain seq x y z
N MET A 1 6.11 29.61 -9.97
CA MET A 1 5.78 28.63 -11.01
C MET A 1 4.73 27.70 -10.42
N GLY A 2 3.52 27.70 -10.96
CA GLY A 2 2.46 26.81 -10.48
C GLY A 2 2.77 25.36 -10.84
N LYS A 3 2.41 24.41 -9.96
CA LYS A 3 2.48 22.99 -10.27
C LYS A 3 1.72 22.72 -11.56
N THR A 4 2.31 21.95 -12.47
CA THR A 4 1.64 21.52 -13.69
C THR A 4 0.44 20.62 -13.35
N GLU A 5 -0.61 20.59 -14.19
CA GLU A 5 -1.79 19.73 -13.94
C GLU A 5 -1.41 18.25 -13.74
N TYR A 6 -0.34 17.81 -14.41
CA TYR A 6 0.24 16.49 -14.25
C TYR A 6 0.80 16.23 -12.83
N GLU A 7 1.52 17.20 -12.25
CA GLU A 7 2.04 17.08 -10.87
C GLU A 7 0.91 17.08 -9.83
N ALA A 8 -0.16 17.84 -10.09
CA ALA A 8 -1.34 17.84 -9.23
C ALA A 8 -2.09 16.50 -9.26
N ASP A 9 -2.18 15.87 -10.44
CA ASP A 9 -2.79 14.54 -10.60
C ASP A 9 -1.98 13.45 -9.88
N LEU A 10 -0.65 13.44 -10.05
CA LEU A 10 0.24 12.51 -9.33
C LEU A 10 0.15 12.67 -7.80
N GLU A 11 0.08 13.91 -7.31
CA GLU A 11 -0.08 14.19 -5.88
C GLU A 11 -1.44 13.73 -5.36
N TRP A 12 -2.51 13.91 -6.14
CA TRP A 12 -3.83 13.41 -5.80
C TRP A 12 -3.86 11.88 -5.72
N GLN A 13 -3.35 11.19 -6.74
CA GLN A 13 -3.28 9.72 -6.78
C GLN A 13 -2.51 9.17 -5.58
N ARG A 14 -1.40 9.80 -5.24
CA ARG A 14 -0.60 9.43 -4.07
C ARG A 14 -1.39 9.58 -2.76
N ARG A 15 -2.03 10.72 -2.54
CA ARG A 15 -2.83 10.97 -1.33
C ARG A 15 -4.01 10.01 -1.22
N TYR A 16 -4.62 9.66 -2.35
CA TYR A 16 -5.70 8.68 -2.41
C TYR A 16 -5.22 7.28 -2.00
N ALA A 17 -4.08 6.83 -2.50
CA ALA A 17 -3.51 5.55 -2.14
C ALA A 17 -3.05 5.48 -0.67
N GLU A 18 -2.51 6.58 -0.13
CA GLU A 18 -2.23 6.71 1.31
C GLU A 18 -3.50 6.58 2.15
N PHE A 19 -4.58 7.23 1.74
CA PHE A 19 -5.91 7.12 2.36
C PHE A 19 -6.44 5.69 2.32
N GLU A 20 -6.41 5.01 1.17
CA GLU A 20 -6.88 3.63 1.02
C GLU A 20 -6.12 2.67 1.93
N ARG A 21 -4.79 2.84 2.06
CA ARG A 21 -3.97 2.04 2.98
C ARG A 21 -4.35 2.26 4.44
N ASP A 22 -4.53 3.52 4.86
CA ASP A 22 -4.95 3.84 6.23
C ASP A 22 -6.37 3.35 6.52
N HIS A 23 -7.27 3.44 5.54
CA HIS A 23 -8.62 2.91 5.62
C HIS A 23 -8.61 1.39 5.81
N LEU A 24 -7.84 0.66 4.99
CA LEU A 24 -7.65 -0.79 5.15
C LEU A 24 -7.09 -1.15 6.53
N ALA A 25 -6.14 -0.37 7.05
CA ALA A 25 -5.60 -0.58 8.39
C ALA A 25 -6.66 -0.46 9.49
N ILE A 26 -7.54 0.54 9.38
CA ILE A 26 -8.67 0.72 10.32
C ILE A 26 -9.64 -0.46 10.23
N LEU A 27 -10.05 -0.85 9.02
CA LEU A 27 -10.99 -1.95 8.81
C LEU A 27 -10.45 -3.28 9.36
N LEU A 28 -9.14 -3.48 9.29
CA LEU A 28 -8.48 -4.67 9.82
C LEU A 28 -8.23 -4.61 11.33
N GLY A 29 -8.57 -3.52 12.02
CA GLY A 29 -8.26 -3.35 13.44
C GLY A 29 -6.74 -3.23 13.71
N CYS A 30 -5.98 -2.79 12.71
CA CYS A 30 -4.57 -2.50 12.85
C CYS A 30 -4.38 -1.04 13.28
N SER A 31 -3.46 -0.80 14.21
CA SER A 31 -2.95 0.55 14.46
C SER A 31 -2.41 1.14 13.15
N ARG A 32 -2.59 2.46 12.92
CA ARG A 32 -2.03 3.21 11.76
C ARG A 32 -0.49 3.30 11.79
N LYS A 33 0.17 2.15 11.85
CA LYS A 33 1.62 1.99 11.80
C LYS A 33 2.11 2.19 10.37
N ARG A 34 3.40 2.45 10.23
CA ARG A 34 4.10 2.67 8.93
C ARG A 34 3.91 1.53 7.94
N TRP A 35 3.63 0.33 8.47
CA TRP A 35 3.34 -0.89 7.75
C TRP A 35 2.23 -1.65 8.47
N MET A 36 1.53 -2.47 7.71
CA MET A 36 0.54 -3.40 8.21
C MET A 36 0.82 -4.80 7.68
N TRP A 37 0.79 -5.77 8.58
CA TRP A 37 0.79 -7.18 8.24
C TRP A 37 -0.62 -7.75 8.43
N THR A 38 -1.09 -8.48 7.43
CA THR A 38 -2.39 -9.17 7.46
C THR A 38 -2.30 -10.47 6.64
N THR A 39 -3.41 -11.16 6.42
CA THR A 39 -3.50 -12.28 5.48
C THR A 39 -4.45 -11.93 4.35
N TRP A 40 -4.25 -12.55 3.18
CA TRP A 40 -5.12 -12.33 2.03
C TRP A 40 -6.59 -12.67 2.33
N ASN A 41 -6.83 -13.80 3.00
CA ASN A 41 -8.17 -14.21 3.43
C ASN A 41 -8.82 -13.19 4.38
N ARG A 42 -8.04 -12.55 5.26
CA ARG A 42 -8.56 -11.52 6.15
C ARG A 42 -8.92 -10.25 5.37
N LEU A 43 -8.11 -9.85 4.40
CA LEU A 43 -8.43 -8.73 3.51
C LEU A 43 -9.75 -8.97 2.77
N VAL A 44 -9.91 -10.13 2.12
CA VAL A 44 -11.14 -10.53 1.42
C VAL A 44 -12.36 -10.44 2.35
N LYS A 45 -12.26 -11.04 3.54
CA LYS A 45 -13.36 -11.01 4.52
C LYS A 45 -13.70 -9.60 5.02
N THR A 46 -12.68 -8.77 5.25
CA THR A 46 -12.84 -7.43 5.81
C THR A 46 -13.34 -6.42 4.78
N THR A 47 -12.89 -6.51 3.53
CA THR A 47 -13.30 -5.59 2.46
C THR A 47 -14.61 -6.03 1.79
N GLY A 48 -14.98 -7.31 1.92
CA GLY A 48 -16.12 -7.89 1.18
C GLY A 48 -15.86 -8.05 -0.32
N LEU A 49 -14.63 -7.77 -0.78
CA LEU A 49 -14.23 -7.94 -2.17
C LEU A 49 -13.95 -9.41 -2.48
N THR A 50 -14.16 -9.81 -3.73
CA THR A 50 -13.64 -11.09 -4.24
C THR A 50 -12.11 -11.06 -4.27
N GLU A 51 -11.47 -12.22 -4.30
CA GLU A 51 -10.01 -12.31 -4.42
C GLU A 51 -9.49 -11.61 -5.67
N GLU A 52 -10.20 -11.73 -6.79
CA GLU A 52 -9.86 -11.08 -8.06
C GLU A 52 -9.93 -9.56 -7.97
N ASN A 53 -11.02 -9.02 -7.40
CA ASN A 53 -11.19 -7.58 -7.23
C ASN A 53 -10.16 -7.01 -6.26
N LEU A 54 -9.86 -7.73 -5.18
CA LEU A 54 -8.82 -7.33 -4.23
C LEU A 54 -7.43 -7.35 -4.89
N LEU A 55 -7.15 -8.32 -5.76
CA LEU A 55 -5.90 -8.41 -6.50
C LEU A 55 -5.76 -7.24 -7.48
N GLN A 56 -6.80 -6.96 -8.26
CA GLN A 56 -6.83 -5.84 -9.19
C GLN A 56 -6.64 -4.51 -8.45
N ARG A 57 -7.35 -4.32 -7.33
CA ARG A 57 -7.22 -3.13 -6.47
C ARG A 57 -5.82 -2.98 -5.88
N ALA A 58 -5.22 -4.08 -5.43
CA ALA A 58 -3.86 -4.10 -4.92
C ALA A 58 -2.85 -3.69 -6.00
N LYS A 59 -3.07 -4.14 -7.24
CA LYS A 59 -2.25 -3.77 -8.39
C LYS A 59 -2.35 -2.28 -8.70
N GLU A 60 -3.56 -1.71 -8.75
CA GLU A 60 -3.79 -0.27 -8.95
C GLU A 60 -3.09 0.58 -7.88
N LEU A 61 -3.19 0.18 -6.61
CA LEU A 61 -2.50 0.83 -5.50
C LEU A 61 -0.97 0.68 -5.59
N GLY A 62 -0.48 -0.39 -6.21
CA GLY A 62 0.94 -0.58 -6.51
C GLY A 62 1.43 0.33 -7.66
N GLU A 63 0.67 0.40 -8.74
CA GLU A 63 1.00 1.17 -9.95
C GLU A 63 1.08 2.68 -9.70
N CYS A 64 0.30 3.22 -8.76
CA CYS A 64 0.41 4.62 -8.34
C CYS A 64 1.72 4.94 -7.58
N GLY A 65 2.53 3.92 -7.25
CA GLY A 65 3.84 4.09 -6.60
C GLY A 65 3.79 4.57 -5.15
N ALA A 66 2.60 4.72 -4.54
CA ALA A 66 2.46 5.19 -3.17
C ALA A 66 2.44 4.05 -2.15
N VAL A 67 1.94 2.87 -2.55
CA VAL A 67 1.74 1.71 -1.67
C VAL A 67 2.47 0.50 -2.25
N VAL A 68 3.08 -0.29 -1.37
CA VAL A 68 3.71 -1.57 -1.69
C VAL A 68 2.90 -2.67 -1.02
N ILE A 69 2.52 -3.67 -1.81
CA ILE A 69 1.83 -4.87 -1.34
C ILE A 69 2.72 -6.08 -1.64
N ARG A 70 3.23 -6.74 -0.60
CA ARG A 70 4.11 -7.93 -0.73
C ARG A 70 3.47 -9.11 -0.03
N LYS A 71 3.43 -10.26 -0.71
CA LYS A 71 3.01 -11.54 -0.13
C LYS A 71 4.25 -12.36 0.18
N ASP A 72 4.32 -12.93 1.38
CA ASP A 72 5.38 -13.89 1.72
C ASP A 72 4.96 -15.34 1.41
N ASN A 73 5.89 -16.28 1.60
CA ASN A 73 5.68 -17.71 1.37
C ASN A 73 4.66 -18.34 2.34
N GLU A 74 4.35 -17.65 3.45
CA GLU A 74 3.36 -18.08 4.45
C GLU A 74 1.96 -17.49 4.17
N GLY A 75 1.81 -16.74 3.07
CA GLY A 75 0.54 -16.13 2.68
C GLY A 75 0.18 -14.87 3.46
N ARG A 76 1.11 -14.31 4.24
CA ARG A 76 0.95 -13.01 4.88
C ARG A 76 1.21 -11.90 3.86
N VAL A 77 0.50 -10.81 4.05
CA VAL A 77 0.49 -9.66 3.16
C VAL A 77 0.98 -8.45 3.94
N LEU A 78 2.08 -7.88 3.50
CA LEU A 78 2.58 -6.58 3.93
C LEU A 78 1.95 -5.51 3.05
N ILE A 79 1.30 -4.53 3.66
CA ILE A 79 0.87 -3.30 3.00
C ILE A 79 1.60 -2.13 3.66
N ALA A 80 2.38 -1.39 2.89
CA ALA A 80 3.21 -0.29 3.39
C ALA A 80 3.22 0.90 2.42
N LEU A 81 3.50 2.09 2.92
CA LEU A 81 3.79 3.22 2.04
C LEU A 81 5.18 3.04 1.41
N ARG A 82 5.28 3.18 0.08
CA ARG A 82 6.54 3.00 -0.67
C ARG A 82 7.63 3.90 -0.14
N GLU A 83 7.33 5.19 0.05
CA GLU A 83 8.30 6.16 0.58
C GLU A 83 8.87 5.76 1.95
N ARG A 84 8.03 5.21 2.84
CA ARG A 84 8.44 4.79 4.19
C ARG A 84 9.26 3.51 4.15
N LEU A 85 8.88 2.59 3.27
CA LEU A 85 9.62 1.34 3.07
C LEU A 85 11.00 1.61 2.46
N VAL A 86 11.10 2.52 1.49
CA VAL A 86 12.38 2.95 0.90
C VAL A 86 13.24 3.69 1.92
N ALA A 87 12.66 4.59 2.73
CA ALA A 87 13.40 5.29 3.76
C ALA A 87 13.97 4.34 4.83
N TRP A 88 13.20 3.33 5.23
CA TRP A 88 13.67 2.27 6.13
C TRP A 88 14.75 1.40 5.47
N ALA A 89 14.56 0.95 4.22
CA ALA A 89 15.59 0.15 3.53
C ALA A 89 16.93 0.90 3.45
N LYS A 90 16.89 2.21 3.19
CA LYS A 90 18.07 3.08 3.23
C LYS A 90 18.71 3.16 4.62
N SER A 91 17.92 3.24 5.71
CA SER A 91 18.49 3.29 7.07
C SER A 91 19.14 1.97 7.47
N GLU A 92 18.66 0.85 6.94
CA GLU A 92 19.21 -0.50 7.19
C GLU A 92 20.34 -0.88 6.22
N GLY A 93 20.70 -0.01 5.25
CA GLY A 93 21.69 -0.34 4.22
C GLY A 93 21.25 -1.42 3.23
N ILE A 94 19.94 -1.66 3.10
CA ILE A 94 19.35 -2.65 2.20
C ILE A 94 19.08 -2.02 0.84
N GLU A 95 19.54 -2.65 -0.25
CA GLU A 95 19.13 -2.28 -1.59
C GLU A 95 17.66 -2.65 -1.83
N PHE A 96 16.82 -1.64 -1.99
CA PHE A 96 15.41 -1.83 -2.33
C PHE A 96 15.26 -2.09 -3.83
N LYS A 97 15.16 -3.37 -4.22
CA LYS A 97 14.83 -3.78 -5.60
C LYS A 97 13.31 -3.92 -5.71
N GLU A 98 12.69 -3.16 -6.61
CA GLU A 98 11.27 -3.26 -6.93
C GLU A 98 10.89 -4.64 -7.46
#